data_AF-A0A0S8KFK2-F1
#
_entry.id   AF-A0A0S8KFK2-F1
#
_cell.length_a   1.000
_cell.length_b   1.000
_cell.length_c   1.000
_cell.angle_alpha   90.00
_cell.angle_beta   90.00
_cell.angle_gamma   90.00
#
_symmetry.space_group_name_H-M   'P 1'
#
loop_
_entity.id
_entity.type
_entity.pdbx_description
1 polymer ?
#
loop_
_entity_poly.entity_id
_entity_poly.type
_entity_poly.pdbx_seq_one_letter_code
_entity_poly.pdbx_strand_id
1 'polypeptide(L)'
;MIKSKGQLEADISEALIKFEKEYMGRGPEQTKTYIIGDMIVIRLQRVLTPAEQQLAGASDETTGRTLIKQVRTELLEKARPLVEKIITDLTGKSVKSLHTD
;
A
#
# COMPACT_ATOMS: atom_id res chain seq x y z
N MET A 1 -18.34 19.26 6.91
CA MET A 1 -17.45 19.49 8.07
C MET A 1 -16.02 19.32 7.62
N ILE A 2 -15.09 20.13 8.13
CA ILE A 2 -13.66 19.96 7.86
C ILE A 2 -13.21 18.72 8.63
N LYS A 3 -12.67 17.71 7.93
CA LYS A 3 -12.14 16.50 8.58
C LYS A 3 -10.92 16.87 9.42
N SER A 4 -10.80 16.26 10.60
CA SER A 4 -9.56 16.35 11.37
C SER A 4 -8.45 15.56 10.67
N LYS A 5 -7.18 15.88 10.98
CA LYS A 5 -6.02 15.13 10.48
C LYS A 5 -6.17 13.62 10.71
N GLY A 6 -6.51 13.22 11.93
CA GLY A 6 -6.64 11.81 12.29
C GLY A 6 -7.78 11.10 11.55
N GLN A 7 -8.86 11.82 11.23
CA GLN A 7 -9.96 11.27 10.45
C GLN A 7 -9.58 11.04 8.99
N LEU A 8 -8.83 11.98 8.40
CA LEU A 8 -8.28 11.80 7.06
C LEU A 8 -7.25 10.67 6.99
N GLU A 9 -6.38 10.53 8.01
CA GLU A 9 -5.45 9.39 8.13
C GLU A 9 -6.20 8.05 8.21
N ALA A 10 -7.31 8.00 8.95
CA ALA A 10 -8.15 6.80 9.05
C ALA A 10 -8.81 6.47 7.71
N ASP A 11 -9.39 7.46 7.02
CA ASP A 11 -10.04 7.28 5.72
C ASP A 11 -9.05 6.78 4.65
N ILE A 12 -7.83 7.33 4.62
CA ILE A 12 -6.77 6.86 3.73
C ILE A 12 -6.41 5.41 4.06
N SER A 13 -6.27 5.08 5.35
CA SER A 13 -5.94 3.72 5.77
C SER A 13 -7.00 2.71 5.32
N GLU A 14 -8.28 3.03 5.50
CA GLU A 14 -9.41 2.20 5.07
C GLU A 14 -9.45 2.03 3.55
N ALA A 15 -9.31 3.13 2.81
CA ALA A 15 -9.30 3.10 1.36
C ALA A 15 -8.16 2.23 0.80
N LEU A 16 -6.97 2.30 1.40
CA LEU A 16 -5.82 1.49 0.98
C LEU A 16 -5.98 0.01 1.36
N ILE A 17 -6.59 -0.30 2.51
CA ILE A 17 -6.93 -1.70 2.87
C ILE A 17 -7.86 -2.29 1.82
N LYS A 18 -8.90 -1.55 1.44
CA LYS A 18 -9.87 -1.98 0.43
C LYS A 18 -9.20 -2.16 -0.93
N PHE A 19 -8.40 -1.17 -1.35
CA PHE A 19 -7.63 -1.23 -2.59
C PHE A 19 -6.72 -2.47 -2.64
N GLU A 20 -5.89 -2.71 -1.61
CA GLU A 20 -5.00 -3.89 -1.58
C GLU A 20 -5.79 -5.20 -1.65
N LYS A 21 -6.91 -5.29 -0.93
CA LYS A 21 -7.76 -6.49 -0.97
C LYS A 21 -8.36 -6.73 -2.36
N GLU A 22 -8.83 -5.69 -3.03
CA GLU A 22 -9.45 -5.79 -4.36
C GLU A 22 -8.42 -5.99 -5.48
N TYR A 23 -7.26 -5.33 -5.39
CA TYR A 23 -6.24 -5.36 -6.44
C TYR A 23 -5.24 -6.51 -6.28
N MET A 24 -4.77 -6.77 -5.06
CA MET A 24 -3.78 -7.82 -4.76
C MET A 24 -4.43 -9.15 -4.32
N GLY A 25 -5.76 -9.17 -4.09
CA GLY A 25 -6.47 -10.33 -3.58
C GLY A 25 -6.26 -10.61 -2.09
N ARG A 26 -5.41 -9.82 -1.41
CA ARG A 26 -5.15 -9.86 0.04
C ARG A 26 -4.91 -8.44 0.55
N GLY A 27 -5.56 -8.10 1.66
CA GLY A 27 -5.27 -6.86 2.40
C GLY A 27 -4.16 -7.04 3.44
N PRO A 28 -3.51 -5.94 3.88
CA PRO A 28 -2.61 -5.95 5.03
C PRO A 28 -3.36 -6.29 6.32
N GLU A 29 -2.66 -6.90 7.28
CA GLU A 29 -3.25 -7.12 8.62
C GLU A 29 -3.24 -5.85 9.47
N GLN A 30 -2.27 -4.96 9.23
CA GLN A 30 -2.20 -3.67 9.90
C GLN A 30 -1.82 -2.59 8.89
N THR A 31 -2.59 -1.51 8.89
CA THR A 31 -2.31 -0.31 8.11
C THR A 31 -2.25 0.88 9.04
N LYS A 32 -1.27 1.75 8.83
CA LYS A 32 -1.22 3.04 9.51
C LYS A 32 -0.79 4.14 8.56
N THR A 33 -1.59 5.19 8.50
CA THR A 33 -1.29 6.38 7.71
C THR A 33 -0.81 7.51 8.62
N TYR A 34 0.17 8.26 8.13
CA TYR A 34 0.69 9.47 8.78
C TYR A 34 0.70 10.60 7.77
N ILE A 35 0.09 11.73 8.14
CA ILE A 35 0.19 12.97 7.38
C ILE A 35 1.27 13.85 8.03
N ILE A 36 2.33 14.14 7.30
CA ILE A 36 3.50 14.89 7.76
C ILE A 36 3.72 16.06 6.79
N GLY A 37 3.22 17.24 7.16
CA GLY A 37 3.21 18.38 6.25
C GLY A 37 2.34 18.09 5.03
N ASP A 38 2.95 18.08 3.85
CA ASP A 38 2.34 17.73 2.56
C ASP A 38 2.60 16.27 2.12
N MET A 39 3.26 15.47 2.97
CA MET A 39 3.53 14.05 2.71
C MET A 39 2.54 13.14 3.41
N ILE A 40 2.23 12.03 2.74
CA ILE A 40 1.43 10.93 3.28
C ILE A 40 2.33 9.69 3.32
N VAL A 41 2.56 9.14 4.51
CA VAL A 41 3.30 7.89 4.71
C VAL A 41 2.32 6.80 5.12
N ILE A 42 2.24 5.74 4.32
CA ILE A 42 1.34 4.62 4.55
C ILE A 42 2.18 3.39 4.86
N ARG A 43 2.04 2.86 6.08
CA ARG A 43 2.72 1.65 6.52
C ARG A 43 1.78 0.47 6.46
N LEU A 44 2.04 -0.45 5.54
CA LEU A 44 1.34 -1.72 5.41
C LEU A 44 2.18 -2.82 6.09
N GLN A 45 1.55 -3.64 6.93
CA GLN A 45 2.22 -4.77 7.58
C GLN A 45 1.53 -6.09 7.24
N ARG A 46 2.35 -7.15 7.15
CA ARG A 46 1.90 -8.52 6.86
C ARG A 46 1.07 -8.60 5.58
N VAL A 47 1.63 -8.06 4.51
CA VAL A 47 1.01 -8.05 3.16
C VAL A 47 1.16 -9.39 2.42
N LEU A 48 2.15 -10.20 2.77
CA LEU A 48 2.44 -11.47 2.09
C LEU A 48 1.41 -12.54 2.42
N THR A 49 0.84 -13.15 1.39
CA THR A 49 0.02 -14.37 1.45
C THR A 49 0.76 -15.54 2.10
N PRO A 50 0.07 -16.55 2.64
CA PRO A 50 0.75 -17.73 3.21
C PRO A 50 1.66 -18.43 2.19
N ALA A 51 1.25 -18.48 0.91
CA ALA A 51 2.06 -19.04 -0.18
C ALA A 51 3.33 -18.22 -0.43
N GLU A 52 3.24 -16.88 -0.44
CA GLU A 52 4.42 -16.01 -0.56
C GLU A 52 5.35 -16.12 0.64
N GLN A 53 4.81 -16.25 1.86
CA GLN A 53 5.64 -16.46 3.07
C GLN A 53 6.41 -17.78 2.99
N GLN A 54 5.77 -18.86 2.54
CA GLN A 54 6.44 -20.14 2.33
C GLN A 54 7.52 -20.05 1.24
N LEU A 55 7.23 -19.35 0.13
CA LEU A 55 8.18 -19.12 -0.95
C LEU A 55 9.39 -18.27 -0.50
N ALA A 56 9.16 -17.28 0.37
CA ALA A 56 10.22 -16.44 0.94
C ALA A 56 11.11 -17.15 1.97
N GLY A 57 10.62 -18.26 2.55
CA GLY A 57 11.30 -19.05 3.57
C GLY A 57 11.92 -20.37 3.09
N ALA A 58 11.82 -20.68 1.79
CA ALA A 58 12.43 -21.89 1.22
C ALA A 58 13.96 -21.80 1.16
N SER A 59 14.65 -22.96 1.18
CA SER A 59 16.09 -23.14 1.37
C SER A 59 17.01 -22.41 0.38
N ASP A 60 16.47 -21.89 -0.72
CA ASP A 60 17.15 -21.00 -1.67
C ASP A 60 16.63 -19.56 -1.45
N GLU A 61 17.00 -18.99 -0.30
CA GLU A 61 16.36 -17.82 0.31
C GLU A 61 16.31 -16.57 -0.60
N THR A 62 17.22 -16.46 -1.56
CA THR A 62 17.34 -15.27 -2.42
C THR A 62 16.38 -15.28 -3.60
N THR A 63 16.08 -16.44 -4.17
CA THR A 63 15.29 -16.55 -5.40
C THR A 63 13.82 -16.22 -5.12
N GLY A 64 13.23 -16.83 -4.08
CA GLY A 64 11.84 -16.59 -3.70
C GLY A 64 11.57 -15.13 -3.30
N ARG A 65 12.45 -14.53 -2.50
CA ARG A 65 12.34 -13.11 -2.09
C ARG A 65 12.43 -12.17 -3.29
N THR A 66 13.36 -12.42 -4.21
CA THR A 66 13.53 -11.62 -5.44
C THR A 66 12.28 -11.68 -6.31
N LEU A 67 11.72 -12.87 -6.53
CA LEU A 67 10.51 -13.06 -7.33
C LEU A 67 9.31 -12.31 -6.73
N ILE A 68 9.11 -12.44 -5.42
CA ILE A 68 8.02 -11.73 -4.71
C ILE A 68 8.20 -10.21 -4.87
N LYS A 69 9.42 -9.69 -4.67
CA LYS A 69 9.69 -8.25 -4.83
C LYS A 69 9.40 -7.78 -6.25
N GLN A 70 9.88 -8.50 -7.27
CA GLN A 70 9.64 -8.16 -8.68
C GLN A 70 8.14 -8.12 -9.02
N VAL A 71 7.39 -9.15 -8.63
CA VAL A 71 5.94 -9.20 -8.86
C VAL A 71 5.23 -8.03 -8.19
N ARG A 72 5.53 -7.76 -6.91
CA ARG A 72 4.89 -6.65 -6.18
C ARG A 72 5.25 -5.28 -6.76
N THR A 73 6.51 -5.07 -7.14
CA THR A 73 6.92 -3.82 -7.80
C THR A 73 6.16 -3.60 -9.11
N GLU A 74 6.07 -4.61 -9.97
CA GLU A 74 5.34 -4.52 -11.25
C GLU A 74 3.84 -4.26 -11.05
N LEU A 75 3.21 -4.90 -10.06
CA LEU A 75 1.81 -4.68 -9.74
C LEU A 75 1.56 -3.27 -9.18
N LEU A 76 2.44 -2.78 -8.30
CA LEU A 76 2.31 -1.45 -7.72
C LEU A 76 2.52 -0.33 -8.76
N GLU A 77 3.47 -0.48 -9.68
CA GLU A 77 3.67 0.49 -10.76
C GLU A 77 2.42 0.61 -11.65
N LYS A 78 1.74 -0.51 -11.93
CA LYS A 78 0.47 -0.50 -12.67
C LYS A 78 -0.70 0.06 -11.85
N ALA A 79 -0.65 -0.08 -10.53
CA ALA A 79 -1.64 0.44 -9.61
C ALA A 79 -1.49 1.93 -9.29
N ARG A 80 -0.33 2.52 -9.57
CA ARG A 80 0.01 3.92 -9.23
C ARG A 80 -1.10 4.92 -9.57
N PRO A 81 -1.72 4.93 -10.78
CA PRO A 81 -2.80 5.87 -11.09
C PRO A 81 -4.05 5.68 -10.21
N LEU A 82 -4.32 4.46 -9.75
CA LEU A 82 -5.46 4.15 -8.87
C LEU A 82 -5.20 4.70 -7.46
N VAL A 83 -4.00 4.50 -6.94
CA VAL A 83 -3.61 5.03 -5.62
C VAL A 83 -3.60 6.56 -5.64
N GLU A 84 -3.03 7.17 -6.68
CA GLU A 84 -3.04 8.63 -6.86
C GLU A 84 -4.46 9.20 -6.90
N LYS A 85 -5.38 8.50 -7.59
CA LYS A 85 -6.79 8.87 -7.61
C LYS A 85 -7.43 8.79 -6.22
N ILE A 86 -7.22 7.70 -5.48
CA ILE A 86 -7.73 7.54 -4.10
C ILE A 86 -7.27 8.71 -3.21
N ILE A 87 -5.98 9.03 -3.26
CA ILE A 87 -5.42 10.14 -2.48
C ILE A 87 -5.99 11.48 -2.93
N THR A 88 -6.12 11.70 -4.24
CA THR A 88 -6.70 12.94 -4.79
C THR A 88 -8.16 13.11 -4.38
N ASP A 89 -8.96 12.04 -4.42
CA ASP A 89 -10.37 12.05 -4.06
C ASP A 89 -10.57 12.33 -2.55
N LEU A 90 -9.69 11.80 -1.69
CA LEU A 90 -9.76 11.99 -0.24
C LEU A 90 -9.24 13.35 0.23
N THR A 91 -8.19 13.86 -0.42
CA THR A 91 -7.48 15.08 0.01
C THR A 91 -7.87 16.33 -0.78
N GLY A 92 -8.43 16.16 -1.98
CA GLY A 92 -8.64 17.23 -2.95
C GLY A 92 -7.34 17.81 -3.52
N LYS A 93 -6.21 17.10 -3.39
CA LYS A 93 -4.88 17.55 -3.83
C LYS A 93 -4.26 16.56 -4.81
N SER A 94 -3.63 17.08 -5.86
CA SER A 94 -2.89 16.26 -6.82
C SER A 94 -1.63 15.67 -6.19
N VAL A 95 -1.38 14.39 -6.41
CA VAL A 95 -0.14 13.74 -6.00
C VAL A 95 1.01 14.20 -6.91
N LYS A 96 2.12 14.66 -6.32
CA LYS A 96 3.33 15.07 -7.07
C LYS A 96 4.22 13.88 -7.41
N SER A 97 4.33 12.95 -6.47
CA SER A 97 5.09 11.71 -6.63
C SER A 97 4.57 10.66 -5.66
N LEU A 98 4.77 9.39 -6.02
CA LEU A 98 4.46 8.23 -5.18
C LEU A 98 5.67 7.30 -5.17
N HIS A 99 6.02 6.81 -3.99
CA HIS A 99 7.17 5.93 -3.79
C HIS A 99 6.75 4.74 -2.94
N THR A 100 7.23 3.56 -3.30
CA THR A 100 6.99 2.30 -2.59
C THR A 100 8.31 1.58 -2.40
N ASP A 101 8.44 0.84 -1.30
CA ASP A 101 9.61 0.00 -0.99
C ASP A 101 9.45 -1.45 -1.50
#